data_AF-A0A7K1URN0-F1
#
_entry.id   AF-A0A7K1URN0-F1
#
_cell.length_a   1.000
_cell.length_b   1.000
_cell.length_c   1.000
_cell.angle_alpha   90.00
_cell.angle_beta   90.00
_cell.angle_gamma   90.00
#
_symmetry.space_group_name_H-M   'P 1'
#
loop_
_entity.id
_entity.type
_entity.pdbx_description
1 polymer ?
#
loop_
_entity_poly.entity_id
_entity_poly.type
_entity_poly.pdbx_seq_one_letter_code
_entity_poly.pdbx_strand_id
1 'polypeptide(L)'
;MTSDEFTLAPAVSGSYSALTRGPGEPHLERADLAPGRSAGPGPRLARFVQMTDFQIADPFSPGRLTFLHHLAGRPGWEYMFPAYRPQEPLILQAVEAAVRSVREIGGIAPDFVVTTGDSIDSAQANELTALLALLDGGTELDPNFGVTDTGWHPAQAISAEFYSPEPESRDVYKKRGFPDVPGLLAAASRPFVTEGLGVPWLGCFGNHDCLVQGRAPLTPEFQALVTGDRQPIALGMEPPDDPMERYLADPTALSRGPSQPISPRADRRVIGPAEYVRAHLDSPTQPPGHGFTEQNLADGTTYYCYDAVPGLRMIVLDSTHPAGHVTGSIGARQRDWLIERLAEVHSSYLGEDGVEVRTGNTDRVVVLASHHGLTMMNNTTENAADDEQRYHAADLEALVHRFGNVVLWLAGHEHRNSVVAHPRAGGGFWHVLTSGLCEWPAQTRSLEISLPEPDSTGHLLAIRSTMIDHAAPAVPGPDLDLWDLAAWHRELSYNEPTRVGGPHSAGTPADRNADLLVPISPALAAALRAVVDA
;
A
#
# COMPACT_ATOMS: atom_id res chain seq x y z
N MET A 1 0.27 -12.28 -13.62
CA MET A 1 -0.86 -13.05 -14.22
C MET A 1 -2.15 -12.53 -13.62
N THR A 2 -3.25 -12.48 -14.38
CA THR A 2 -4.50 -11.84 -13.93
C THR A 2 -5.48 -12.89 -13.37
N SER A 3 -6.30 -12.48 -12.40
CA SER A 3 -7.20 -13.40 -11.71
C SER A 3 -8.38 -13.89 -12.57
N ASP A 4 -8.59 -13.31 -13.74
CA ASP A 4 -9.53 -13.80 -14.76
C ASP A 4 -9.05 -15.09 -15.45
N GLU A 5 -7.73 -15.37 -15.44
CA GLU A 5 -7.14 -16.60 -15.97
C GLU A 5 -7.16 -17.74 -14.94
N PHE A 6 -6.80 -17.45 -13.69
CA PHE A 6 -6.84 -18.39 -12.56
C PHE A 6 -6.86 -17.65 -11.23
N THR A 7 -7.18 -18.36 -10.16
CA THR A 7 -7.05 -17.85 -8.79
C THR A 7 -6.08 -18.69 -7.97
N LEU A 8 -5.61 -18.15 -6.85
CA LEU A 8 -4.90 -18.93 -5.84
C LEU A 8 -5.84 -19.20 -4.68
N ALA A 9 -6.01 -20.48 -4.37
CA ALA A 9 -6.90 -20.94 -3.32
C ALA A 9 -6.18 -21.94 -2.41
N PRO A 10 -6.54 -22.01 -1.11
CA PRO A 10 -6.04 -23.05 -0.24
C PRO A 10 -6.46 -24.44 -0.74
N ALA A 11 -5.52 -25.38 -0.76
CA ALA A 11 -5.86 -26.79 -0.82
C ALA A 11 -6.62 -27.17 0.47
N VAL A 12 -7.76 -27.86 0.34
CA VAL A 12 -8.59 -28.23 1.48
C VAL A 12 -7.89 -29.28 2.33
N SER A 13 -7.14 -28.87 3.36
CA SER A 13 -6.67 -29.72 4.46
C SER A 13 -5.97 -28.95 5.58
N GLY A 14 -6.10 -29.43 6.83
CA GLY A 14 -5.16 -29.18 7.92
C GLY A 14 -5.20 -27.80 8.60
N SER A 15 -4.30 -27.61 9.58
CA SER A 15 -4.06 -26.32 10.25
C SER A 15 -3.14 -25.38 9.45
N TYR A 16 -2.45 -25.93 8.44
CA TYR A 16 -1.69 -25.23 7.42
C TYR A 16 -2.23 -25.63 6.06
N SER A 17 -2.45 -24.66 5.17
CA SER A 17 -2.94 -24.89 3.83
C SER A 17 -1.90 -24.48 2.79
N ALA A 18 -1.47 -25.44 1.99
CA ALA A 18 -0.73 -25.15 0.77
C ALA A 18 -1.66 -24.45 -0.23
N LEU A 19 -1.09 -23.65 -1.14
CA LEU A 19 -1.86 -22.98 -2.18
C LEU A 19 -1.90 -23.79 -3.48
N THR A 20 -2.99 -23.69 -4.22
CA THR A 20 -3.16 -24.31 -5.54
C THR A 20 -3.85 -23.36 -6.51
N ARG A 21 -3.76 -23.65 -7.81
CA ARG A 21 -4.51 -22.92 -8.83
C ARG A 21 -5.98 -23.34 -8.78
N GLY A 22 -6.85 -22.35 -8.64
CA GLY A 22 -8.29 -22.43 -8.87
C GLY A 22 -8.68 -21.88 -10.24
N PRO A 23 -9.96 -21.99 -10.63
CA PRO A 23 -10.46 -21.36 -11.85
C PRO A 23 -10.34 -19.84 -11.77
N GLY A 24 -10.26 -19.17 -12.92
CA GLY A 24 -10.32 -17.72 -13.00
C GLY A 24 -11.67 -17.16 -12.55
N GLU A 25 -11.66 -15.88 -12.16
CA GLU A 25 -12.82 -15.13 -11.69
C GLU A 25 -13.38 -14.23 -12.79
N PRO A 26 -14.69 -14.32 -13.12
CA PRO A 26 -15.30 -13.39 -14.07
C PRO A 26 -15.40 -11.98 -13.47
N HIS A 27 -15.44 -10.97 -14.34
CA HIS A 27 -15.81 -9.62 -13.92
C HIS A 27 -17.30 -9.56 -13.55
N LEU A 28 -17.58 -9.08 -12.34
CA LEU A 28 -18.93 -8.78 -11.89
C LEU A 28 -19.28 -7.32 -12.20
N GLU A 29 -20.34 -7.10 -12.95
CA GLU A 29 -20.86 -5.74 -13.15
C GLU A 29 -21.43 -5.19 -11.83
N ARG A 30 -20.94 -4.02 -11.42
CA ARG A 30 -21.35 -3.31 -10.21
C ARG A 30 -22.05 -2.01 -10.60
N ALA A 31 -23.38 -2.04 -10.52
CA ALA A 31 -24.27 -0.94 -10.89
C ALA A 31 -24.79 -0.15 -9.67
N ASP A 32 -24.12 -0.23 -8.51
CA ASP A 32 -24.55 0.40 -7.26
C ASP A 32 -24.73 1.93 -7.38
N LEU A 33 -23.88 2.59 -8.18
CA LEU A 33 -24.00 4.02 -8.50
C LEU A 33 -24.88 4.30 -9.73
N ALA A 34 -25.27 3.27 -10.47
CA ALA A 34 -26.01 3.34 -11.73
C ALA A 34 -27.13 2.27 -11.82
N PRO A 35 -28.08 2.18 -10.85
CA PRO A 35 -28.97 1.03 -10.74
C PRO A 35 -29.77 0.76 -12.02
N GLY A 36 -29.73 -0.50 -12.50
CA GLY A 36 -30.45 -0.94 -13.69
C GLY A 36 -29.77 -0.58 -15.03
N ARG A 37 -28.57 -0.01 -14.99
CA ARG A 37 -27.74 0.25 -16.17
C ARG A 37 -26.67 -0.83 -16.33
N SER A 38 -26.18 -1.00 -17.55
CA SER A 38 -25.04 -1.87 -17.88
C SER A 38 -24.07 -1.13 -18.80
N ALA A 39 -22.80 -1.54 -18.80
CA ALA A 39 -21.81 -0.98 -19.71
C ALA A 39 -21.64 -1.83 -20.97
N GLY A 40 -21.89 -1.21 -22.13
CA GLY A 40 -21.42 -1.74 -23.41
C GLY A 40 -19.92 -1.50 -23.60
N PRO A 41 -19.33 -1.99 -24.71
CA PRO A 41 -17.95 -1.66 -25.05
C PRO A 41 -17.80 -0.15 -25.27
N GLY A 42 -16.62 0.36 -24.97
CA GLY A 42 -16.26 1.75 -25.19
C GLY A 42 -14.74 1.90 -25.35
N PRO A 43 -14.29 3.02 -25.94
CA PRO A 43 -12.88 3.35 -25.97
C PRO A 43 -12.28 3.46 -24.56
N ARG A 44 -11.02 3.02 -24.45
CA ARG A 44 -10.20 3.12 -23.24
C ARG A 44 -9.67 4.54 -23.08
N LEU A 45 -9.86 5.13 -21.90
CA LEU A 45 -9.24 6.40 -21.50
C LEU A 45 -7.89 6.19 -20.83
N ALA A 46 -7.83 5.29 -19.86
CA ALA A 46 -6.64 5.06 -19.05
C ALA A 46 -6.61 3.62 -18.55
N ARG A 47 -5.42 3.04 -18.43
CA ARG A 47 -5.14 1.81 -17.70
C ARG A 47 -3.96 2.03 -16.79
N PHE A 48 -4.10 1.72 -15.51
CA PHE A 48 -3.00 1.83 -14.55
C PHE A 48 -3.08 0.69 -13.53
N VAL A 49 -1.98 0.47 -12.81
CA VAL A 49 -1.90 -0.57 -11.76
C VAL A 49 -1.69 0.10 -10.41
N GLN A 50 -2.48 -0.29 -9.42
CA GLN A 50 -2.25 0.03 -8.02
C GLN A 50 -1.41 -1.06 -7.36
N MET A 51 -0.34 -0.65 -6.68
CA MET A 51 0.44 -1.46 -5.75
C MET A 51 0.45 -0.77 -4.38
N THR A 52 0.59 -1.49 -3.27
CA THR A 52 0.51 -0.85 -1.94
C THR A 52 1.12 -1.70 -0.84
N ASP A 53 1.45 -1.05 0.29
CA ASP A 53 1.82 -1.68 1.55
C ASP A 53 2.86 -2.79 1.34
N PHE A 54 3.98 -2.40 0.73
CA PHE A 54 5.13 -3.31 0.59
C PHE A 54 5.75 -3.55 1.95
N GLN A 55 5.77 -2.50 2.79
CA GLN A 55 6.41 -2.48 4.09
C GLN A 55 7.79 -3.13 4.01
N ILE A 56 8.60 -2.63 3.06
CA ILE A 56 10.00 -3.06 2.91
C ILE A 56 10.71 -2.70 4.21
N ALA A 57 11.07 -3.73 4.97
CA ALA A 57 11.69 -3.61 6.27
C ALA A 57 13.14 -4.08 6.22
N ASP A 58 14.05 -3.37 6.89
CA ASP A 58 15.32 -3.97 7.32
C ASP A 58 15.01 -4.93 8.48
N PRO A 59 15.06 -6.26 8.24
CA PRO A 59 14.59 -7.22 9.23
C PRO A 59 15.57 -7.32 10.42
N PHE A 60 16.74 -6.69 10.32
CA PHE A 60 17.77 -6.61 11.36
C PHE A 60 17.79 -5.26 12.08
N SER A 61 16.88 -4.34 11.76
CA SER A 61 16.85 -3.03 12.39
C SER A 61 16.53 -3.15 13.89
N PRO A 62 17.26 -2.44 14.78
CA PRO A 62 16.91 -2.33 16.20
C PRO A 62 15.50 -1.80 16.45
N GLY A 63 14.91 -1.14 15.46
CA GLY A 63 13.56 -0.61 15.49
C GLY A 63 12.46 -1.63 15.21
N ARG A 64 12.75 -2.85 14.73
CA ARG A 64 11.70 -3.84 14.39
C ARG A 64 10.96 -4.39 15.61
N LEU A 65 11.60 -4.41 16.78
CA LEU A 65 11.02 -4.86 18.06
C LEU A 65 10.21 -6.17 17.97
N THR A 66 10.70 -7.15 17.21
CA THR A 66 9.98 -8.40 16.89
C THR A 66 9.56 -9.21 18.12
N PHE A 67 10.26 -9.07 19.26
CA PHE A 67 9.86 -9.66 20.55
C PHE A 67 8.48 -9.19 21.04
N LEU A 68 7.94 -8.07 20.54
CA LEU A 68 6.56 -7.67 20.85
C LEU A 68 5.53 -8.65 20.31
N HIS A 69 5.88 -9.51 19.33
CA HIS A 69 5.00 -10.54 18.79
C HIS A 69 4.41 -11.48 19.86
N HIS A 70 5.07 -11.67 21.00
CA HIS A 70 4.53 -12.47 22.11
C HIS A 70 3.24 -11.90 22.72
N LEU A 71 2.97 -10.62 22.48
CA LEU A 71 1.78 -9.94 22.97
C LEU A 71 0.62 -9.98 21.95
N ALA A 72 0.79 -10.67 20.82
CA ALA A 72 -0.24 -10.78 19.80
C ALA A 72 -1.54 -11.39 20.38
N GLY A 73 -2.66 -10.71 20.14
CA GLY A 73 -3.97 -11.08 20.70
C GLY A 73 -4.20 -10.64 22.15
N ARG A 74 -3.25 -9.95 22.80
CA ARG A 74 -3.50 -9.28 24.08
C ARG A 74 -4.43 -8.07 23.84
N PRO A 75 -5.53 -7.93 24.62
CA PRO A 75 -6.39 -6.76 24.51
C PRO A 75 -5.64 -5.45 24.71
N GLY A 76 -5.92 -4.44 23.88
CA GLY A 76 -5.28 -3.12 23.91
C GLY A 76 -3.99 -3.00 23.11
N TRP A 77 -3.44 -4.13 22.61
CA TRP A 77 -2.20 -4.17 21.82
C TRP A 77 -2.44 -4.27 20.31
N GLU A 78 -3.68 -4.23 19.84
CA GLU A 78 -4.06 -4.48 18.44
C GLU A 78 -3.29 -3.57 17.48
N TYR A 79 -3.16 -2.30 17.82
CA TYR A 79 -2.41 -1.30 17.05
C TYR A 79 -0.89 -1.35 17.23
N MET A 80 -0.33 -2.34 17.93
CA MET A 80 1.12 -2.57 17.95
C MET A 80 1.53 -3.69 16.98
N PHE A 81 0.57 -4.35 16.34
CA PHE A 81 0.80 -5.47 15.42
C PHE A 81 0.65 -5.10 13.95
N PRO A 82 1.24 -5.91 13.06
CA PRO A 82 2.14 -7.04 13.34
C PRO A 82 3.56 -6.56 13.67
N ALA A 83 4.19 -7.20 14.66
CA ALA A 83 5.59 -6.96 15.03
C ALA A 83 6.56 -7.96 14.35
N TYR A 84 6.02 -9.03 13.76
CA TYR A 84 6.78 -10.08 13.09
C TYR A 84 5.87 -10.78 12.08
N ARG A 85 6.42 -11.16 10.93
CA ARG A 85 5.75 -12.02 9.94
C ARG A 85 6.67 -13.17 9.53
N PRO A 86 6.20 -14.44 9.49
CA PRO A 86 7.00 -15.58 9.04
C PRO A 86 7.61 -15.40 7.64
N GLN A 87 6.91 -14.68 6.77
CA GLN A 87 7.31 -14.44 5.39
C GLN A 87 8.21 -13.21 5.19
N GLU A 88 8.43 -12.38 6.21
CA GLU A 88 9.17 -11.11 6.09
C GLU A 88 10.54 -11.24 5.41
N PRO A 89 11.36 -12.28 5.67
CA PRO A 89 12.64 -12.47 4.96
C PRO A 89 12.54 -12.62 3.44
N LEU A 90 11.33 -12.86 2.92
CA LEU A 90 11.05 -13.13 1.50
C LEU A 90 10.40 -11.94 0.78
N ILE A 91 10.19 -10.81 1.48
CA ILE A 91 9.41 -9.68 0.96
C ILE A 91 10.03 -9.08 -0.30
N LEU A 92 11.36 -8.96 -0.37
CA LEU A 92 12.05 -8.36 -1.52
C LEU A 92 11.84 -9.19 -2.79
N GLN A 93 11.85 -10.53 -2.66
CA GLN A 93 11.57 -11.44 -3.78
C GLN A 93 10.10 -11.39 -4.19
N ALA A 94 9.17 -11.25 -3.23
CA ALA A 94 7.74 -11.09 -3.52
C ALA A 94 7.45 -9.79 -4.25
N VAL A 95 8.06 -8.66 -3.83
CA VAL A 95 7.93 -7.37 -4.51
C VAL A 95 8.57 -7.43 -5.90
N GLU A 96 9.78 -7.98 -6.05
CA GLU A 96 10.42 -8.14 -7.36
C GLU A 96 9.57 -9.02 -8.30
N ALA A 97 9.01 -10.13 -7.79
CA ALA A 97 8.11 -10.97 -8.56
C ALA A 97 6.85 -10.21 -9.00
N ALA A 98 6.30 -9.34 -8.15
CA ALA A 98 5.17 -8.48 -8.50
C ALA A 98 5.56 -7.44 -9.56
N VAL A 99 6.71 -6.78 -9.44
CA VAL A 99 7.27 -5.83 -10.42
C VAL A 99 7.39 -6.48 -11.80
N ARG A 100 8.05 -7.64 -11.89
CA ARG A 100 8.18 -8.40 -13.14
C ARG A 100 6.83 -8.79 -13.71
N SER A 101 5.92 -9.20 -12.84
CA SER A 101 4.57 -9.60 -13.26
C SER A 101 3.78 -8.44 -13.85
N VAL A 102 3.89 -7.24 -13.26
CA VAL A 102 3.26 -6.01 -13.74
C VAL A 102 3.83 -5.59 -15.10
N ARG A 103 5.14 -5.72 -15.28
CA ARG A 103 5.83 -5.45 -16.55
C ARG A 103 5.31 -6.32 -17.70
N GLU A 104 4.92 -7.56 -17.40
CA GLU A 104 4.52 -8.56 -18.39
C GLU A 104 2.99 -8.69 -18.61
N ILE A 105 2.14 -7.88 -17.93
CA ILE A 105 0.68 -8.07 -17.96
C ILE A 105 0.10 -7.93 -19.38
N GLY A 106 -0.50 -9.01 -19.87
CA GLY A 106 -1.61 -9.00 -20.83
C GLY A 106 -1.33 -8.36 -22.20
N GLY A 107 -0.07 -8.15 -22.57
CA GLY A 107 0.34 -7.58 -23.86
C GLY A 107 0.00 -6.10 -24.07
N ILE A 108 -0.60 -5.42 -23.09
CA ILE A 108 -0.88 -3.97 -23.14
C ILE A 108 -0.40 -3.38 -21.82
N ALA A 109 0.76 -2.71 -21.88
CA ALA A 109 1.35 -2.04 -20.75
C ALA A 109 0.38 -1.01 -20.12
N PRO A 110 0.38 -0.88 -18.78
CA PRO A 110 -0.32 0.22 -18.13
C PRO A 110 0.31 1.56 -18.54
N ASP A 111 -0.50 2.61 -18.55
CA ASP A 111 -0.05 3.99 -18.79
C ASP A 111 0.87 4.47 -17.65
N PHE A 112 0.62 4.00 -16.43
CA PHE A 112 1.48 4.18 -15.25
C PHE A 112 1.14 3.18 -14.14
N VAL A 113 2.00 3.12 -13.11
CA VAL A 113 1.76 2.43 -11.83
C VAL A 113 1.63 3.48 -10.73
N VAL A 114 0.79 3.24 -9.72
CA VAL A 114 0.71 4.07 -8.52
C VAL A 114 0.91 3.22 -7.28
N THR A 115 1.81 3.63 -6.39
CA THR A 115 1.87 3.09 -5.03
C THR A 115 0.94 3.90 -4.13
N THR A 116 0.16 3.25 -3.25
CA THR A 116 -0.69 3.96 -2.27
C THR A 116 -0.08 3.98 -0.86
N GLY A 117 1.24 4.18 -0.77
CA GLY A 117 1.95 4.37 0.50
C GLY A 117 2.35 3.08 1.21
N ASP A 118 3.03 3.27 2.34
CA ASP A 118 3.67 2.20 3.13
C ASP A 118 4.60 1.36 2.26
N SER A 119 5.42 2.06 1.48
CA SER A 119 6.38 1.45 0.58
C SER A 119 7.61 0.95 1.35
N ILE A 120 7.97 1.65 2.43
CA ILE A 120 8.95 1.22 3.44
C ILE A 120 8.27 1.03 4.81
N ASP A 121 8.94 0.40 5.78
CA ASP A 121 8.30 0.00 7.05
C ASP A 121 8.56 0.95 8.23
N SER A 122 9.76 1.49 8.36
CA SER A 122 10.16 2.26 9.54
C SER A 122 10.83 3.58 9.17
N ALA A 123 10.45 4.10 8.01
CA ALA A 123 11.00 5.32 7.43
C ALA A 123 12.54 5.33 7.37
N GLN A 124 13.19 4.18 7.14
CA GLN A 124 14.66 4.12 7.15
C GLN A 124 15.27 4.37 5.75
N ALA A 125 16.47 4.98 5.71
CA ALA A 125 17.12 5.34 4.44
C ALA A 125 17.55 4.11 3.62
N ASN A 126 17.97 3.03 4.27
CA ASN A 126 18.29 1.75 3.64
C ASN A 126 17.05 1.08 3.04
N GLU A 127 15.90 1.15 3.71
CA GLU A 127 14.61 0.67 3.18
C GLU A 127 14.20 1.46 1.93
N LEU A 128 14.34 2.79 1.95
CA LEU A 128 14.04 3.64 0.79
C LEU A 128 14.97 3.34 -0.40
N THR A 129 16.25 3.04 -0.11
CA THR A 129 17.20 2.62 -1.15
C THR A 129 16.75 1.31 -1.79
N ALA A 130 16.27 0.35 -1.00
CA ALA A 130 15.73 -0.92 -1.51
C ALA A 130 14.45 -0.73 -2.32
N LEU A 131 13.54 0.14 -1.88
CA LEU A 131 12.33 0.51 -2.62
C LEU A 131 12.68 1.03 -4.03
N LEU A 132 13.54 2.04 -4.11
CA LEU A 132 13.92 2.63 -5.39
C LEU A 132 14.65 1.61 -6.26
N ALA A 133 15.54 0.78 -5.70
CA ALA A 133 16.17 -0.30 -6.45
C ALA A 133 15.15 -1.25 -7.07
N LEU A 134 14.10 -1.65 -6.34
CA LEU A 134 13.06 -2.57 -6.82
C LEU A 134 12.20 -1.94 -7.93
N LEU A 135 11.75 -0.69 -7.76
CA LEU A 135 10.83 -0.06 -8.71
C LEU A 135 11.54 0.55 -9.93
N ASP A 136 12.74 1.10 -9.75
CA ASP A 136 13.53 1.69 -10.84
C ASP A 136 14.31 0.64 -11.63
N GLY A 137 14.74 -0.43 -10.96
CA GLY A 137 15.49 -1.52 -11.58
C GLY A 137 16.97 -1.22 -11.82
N GLY A 138 17.68 -2.24 -12.32
CA GLY A 138 19.06 -2.11 -12.80
C GLY A 138 20.13 -2.09 -11.72
N THR A 139 19.77 -2.32 -10.46
CA THR A 139 20.70 -2.34 -9.33
C THR A 139 20.73 -3.72 -8.68
N GLU A 140 21.90 -4.17 -8.23
CA GLU A 140 21.99 -5.36 -7.37
C GLU A 140 21.54 -4.99 -5.96
N LEU A 141 20.49 -5.66 -5.49
CA LEU A 141 19.92 -5.50 -4.17
C LEU A 141 20.48 -6.57 -3.23
N ASP A 142 20.92 -6.16 -2.04
CA ASP A 142 21.33 -7.05 -0.96
C ASP A 142 20.19 -7.25 0.04
N PRO A 143 19.57 -8.45 0.11
CA PRO A 143 18.48 -8.72 1.04
C PRO A 143 18.85 -8.64 2.51
N ASN A 144 20.15 -8.66 2.83
CA ASN A 144 20.60 -8.49 4.20
C ASN A 144 20.80 -7.03 4.61
N PHE A 145 20.55 -6.06 3.72
CA PHE A 145 20.79 -4.64 3.98
C PHE A 145 22.22 -4.39 4.51
N GLY A 146 23.19 -5.14 3.98
CA GLY A 146 24.60 -5.09 4.38
C GLY A 146 24.93 -5.74 5.73
N VAL A 147 24.00 -6.46 6.37
CA VAL A 147 24.25 -7.19 7.61
C VAL A 147 24.93 -8.53 7.31
N THR A 148 26.10 -8.76 7.92
CA THR A 148 26.86 -10.00 7.72
C THR A 148 26.56 -11.06 8.78
N ASP A 149 26.16 -10.64 9.98
CA ASP A 149 25.77 -11.52 11.07
C ASP A 149 24.24 -11.59 11.11
N THR A 150 23.68 -12.54 10.38
CA THR A 150 22.23 -12.67 10.24
C THR A 150 21.58 -13.38 11.42
N GLY A 151 22.37 -13.90 12.38
CA GLY A 151 21.86 -14.66 13.53
C GLY A 151 20.91 -13.88 14.43
N TRP A 152 20.85 -12.54 14.30
CA TRP A 152 19.93 -11.67 15.02
C TRP A 152 18.48 -11.75 14.55
N HIS A 153 18.24 -12.19 13.31
CA HIS A 153 16.87 -12.29 12.82
C HIS A 153 16.12 -13.40 13.56
N PRO A 154 14.90 -13.17 14.08
CA PRO A 154 14.17 -14.18 14.85
C PRO A 154 13.98 -15.51 14.11
N ALA A 155 13.83 -15.50 12.77
CA ALA A 155 13.72 -16.71 11.97
C ALA A 155 15.02 -17.53 11.89
N GLN A 156 16.19 -16.91 12.13
CA GLN A 156 17.50 -17.56 12.14
C GLN A 156 17.81 -18.19 13.51
N ALA A 157 17.15 -17.74 14.57
CA ALA A 157 17.30 -18.33 15.90
C ALA A 157 16.45 -19.61 16.02
N ILE A 158 17.02 -20.66 16.62
CA ILE A 158 16.24 -21.81 17.08
C ILE A 158 15.43 -21.36 18.30
N SER A 159 14.26 -20.78 18.04
CA SER A 159 13.32 -20.30 19.04
C SER A 159 12.12 -21.25 19.14
N ALA A 160 11.45 -21.24 20.29
CA ALA A 160 10.14 -21.88 20.41
C ALA A 160 9.01 -21.01 19.84
N GLU A 161 9.28 -19.76 19.46
CA GLU A 161 8.26 -18.71 19.30
C GLU A 161 8.15 -18.14 17.88
N PHE A 162 9.27 -18.04 17.16
CA PHE A 162 9.31 -17.49 15.80
C PHE A 162 9.43 -18.61 14.79
N TYR A 163 8.78 -18.47 13.64
CA TYR A 163 8.91 -19.45 12.57
C TYR A 163 10.36 -19.50 12.10
N SER A 164 10.99 -20.67 12.22
CA SER A 164 12.25 -20.96 11.56
C SER A 164 12.03 -22.06 10.51
N PRO A 165 12.48 -21.89 9.27
CA PRO A 165 12.31 -22.91 8.25
C PRO A 165 13.22 -24.14 8.48
N GLU A 166 14.18 -24.08 9.41
CA GLU A 166 15.14 -25.16 9.64
C GLU A 166 14.52 -26.37 10.39
N PRO A 167 14.85 -27.63 10.00
CA PRO A 167 14.27 -28.84 10.59
C PRO A 167 14.54 -29.07 12.07
N GLU A 168 15.55 -28.40 12.63
CA GLU A 168 15.90 -28.49 14.05
C GLU A 168 14.93 -27.66 14.92
N SER A 169 14.21 -26.70 14.35
CA SER A 169 13.27 -25.84 15.08
C SER A 169 12.02 -26.60 15.53
N ARG A 170 11.49 -26.24 16.71
CA ARG A 170 10.24 -26.78 17.27
C ARG A 170 9.33 -25.65 17.74
N ASP A 171 9.24 -24.62 16.93
CA ASP A 171 8.49 -23.40 17.21
C ASP A 171 6.96 -23.55 17.19
N VAL A 172 6.24 -22.52 17.64
CA VAL A 172 4.77 -22.47 17.65
C VAL A 172 4.16 -22.54 16.24
N TYR A 173 4.90 -22.16 15.20
CA TYR A 173 4.43 -22.23 13.82
C TYR A 173 4.51 -23.67 13.27
N LYS A 174 5.58 -24.43 13.59
CA LYS A 174 5.64 -25.87 13.29
C LYS A 174 4.49 -26.64 13.92
N LYS A 175 4.07 -26.25 15.13
CA LYS A 175 2.88 -26.83 15.79
C LYS A 175 1.58 -26.53 15.06
N ARG A 176 1.53 -25.45 14.27
CA ARG A 176 0.42 -25.09 13.37
C ARG A 176 0.56 -25.72 11.98
N GLY A 177 1.64 -26.46 11.71
CA GLY A 177 1.86 -27.17 10.46
C GLY A 177 2.70 -26.40 9.43
N PHE A 178 3.32 -25.27 9.82
CA PHE A 178 4.27 -24.60 8.93
C PHE A 178 5.42 -25.55 8.57
N PRO A 179 5.87 -25.57 7.29
CA PRO A 179 6.80 -26.58 6.80
C PRO A 179 8.24 -26.32 7.23
N ASP A 180 9.04 -27.38 7.20
CA ASP A 180 10.50 -27.28 7.12
C ASP A 180 10.89 -26.96 5.67
N VAL A 181 11.72 -25.93 5.49
CA VAL A 181 12.24 -25.51 4.18
C VAL A 181 13.74 -25.21 4.32
N PRO A 182 14.58 -26.26 4.47
CA PRO A 182 16.01 -26.08 4.72
C PRO A 182 16.67 -25.23 3.64
N GLY A 183 17.47 -24.24 4.05
CA GLY A 183 18.15 -23.34 3.11
C GLY A 183 17.31 -22.18 2.56
N LEU A 184 16.04 -22.06 2.97
CA LEU A 184 15.17 -20.93 2.58
C LEU A 184 15.81 -19.58 2.91
N LEU A 185 16.28 -19.40 4.14
CA LEU A 185 16.87 -18.11 4.56
C LEU A 185 18.20 -17.85 3.87
N ALA A 186 19.01 -18.88 3.63
CA ALA A 186 20.25 -18.76 2.88
C ALA A 186 19.99 -18.36 1.43
N ALA A 187 18.94 -18.89 0.80
CA ALA A 187 18.51 -18.51 -0.54
C ALA A 187 17.96 -17.07 -0.57
N ALA A 188 17.13 -16.70 0.40
CA ALA A 188 16.55 -15.36 0.54
C ALA A 188 17.61 -14.27 0.80
N SER A 189 18.75 -14.65 1.37
CA SER A 189 19.89 -13.76 1.64
C SER A 189 20.76 -13.47 0.40
N ARG A 190 20.53 -14.13 -0.74
CA ARG A 190 21.38 -13.96 -1.92
C ARG A 190 21.04 -12.65 -2.65
N PRO A 191 22.04 -11.81 -2.98
CA PRO A 191 21.82 -10.64 -3.81
C PRO A 191 21.24 -11.00 -5.17
N PHE A 192 20.42 -10.09 -5.72
CA PHE A 192 19.84 -10.23 -7.05
C PHE A 192 19.71 -8.87 -7.74
N VAL A 193 19.73 -8.87 -9.07
CA VAL A 193 19.53 -7.66 -9.87
C VAL A 193 18.04 -7.42 -10.05
N THR A 194 17.60 -6.21 -9.70
CA THR A 194 16.21 -5.77 -9.84
C THR A 194 15.87 -5.41 -11.28
N GLU A 195 14.64 -5.68 -11.70
CA GLU A 195 14.22 -5.45 -13.08
C GLU A 195 13.58 -4.06 -13.30
N GLY A 196 12.92 -3.52 -12.29
CA GLY A 196 12.17 -2.27 -12.37
C GLY A 196 10.85 -2.41 -13.13
N LEU A 197 9.93 -1.47 -12.89
CA LEU A 197 8.59 -1.50 -13.49
C LEU A 197 8.62 -1.28 -15.01
N GLY A 198 9.60 -0.53 -15.52
CA GLY A 198 9.76 -0.22 -16.94
C GLY A 198 8.65 0.65 -17.55
N VAL A 199 7.76 1.19 -16.71
CA VAL A 199 6.68 2.14 -17.03
C VAL A 199 6.71 3.27 -16.00
N PRO A 200 6.09 4.43 -16.27
CA PRO A 200 6.03 5.51 -15.29
C PRO A 200 5.39 5.04 -13.98
N TRP A 201 5.94 5.41 -12.83
CA TRP A 201 5.35 5.08 -11.54
C TRP A 201 5.24 6.28 -10.61
N LEU A 202 4.16 6.33 -9.83
CA LEU A 202 3.79 7.42 -8.93
C LEU A 202 3.87 6.95 -7.49
N GLY A 203 4.48 7.75 -6.61
CA GLY A 203 4.58 7.47 -5.18
C GLY A 203 3.48 8.18 -4.39
N CYS A 204 2.80 7.46 -3.49
CA CYS A 204 1.99 8.06 -2.43
C CYS A 204 2.73 7.90 -1.10
N PHE A 205 2.59 8.89 -0.22
CA PHE A 205 3.19 8.86 1.11
C PHE A 205 2.24 8.17 2.11
N GLY A 206 2.73 7.17 2.84
CA GLY A 206 2.03 6.44 3.89
C GLY A 206 2.65 6.67 5.27
N ASN A 207 1.97 6.19 6.32
CA ASN A 207 2.42 6.42 7.69
C ASN A 207 3.73 5.69 7.99
N HIS A 208 4.01 4.53 7.40
CA HIS A 208 5.29 3.84 7.55
C HIS A 208 6.43 4.50 6.75
N ASP A 209 6.12 5.36 5.77
CA ASP A 209 7.13 6.12 5.02
C ASP A 209 7.69 7.32 5.81
N CYS A 210 7.04 7.71 6.92
CA CYS A 210 7.39 8.91 7.69
C CYS A 210 7.41 8.76 9.22
N LEU A 211 6.74 7.74 9.74
CA LEU A 211 6.69 7.45 11.17
C LEU A 211 7.51 6.21 11.49
N VAL A 212 8.04 6.20 12.70
CA VAL A 212 8.69 5.03 13.27
C VAL A 212 7.68 3.88 13.36
N GLN A 213 7.95 2.77 12.66
CA GLN A 213 7.06 1.61 12.52
C GLN A 213 5.62 1.98 12.10
N GLY A 214 5.46 3.10 11.40
CA GLY A 214 4.13 3.61 11.02
C GLY A 214 3.29 4.16 12.17
N ARG A 215 3.87 4.46 13.35
CA ARG A 215 3.08 4.84 14.54
C ARG A 215 3.45 6.18 15.15
N ALA A 216 4.72 6.47 15.35
CA ALA A 216 5.14 7.61 16.15
C ALA A 216 6.12 8.51 15.40
N PRO A 217 6.09 9.83 15.63
CA PRO A 217 7.13 10.72 15.14
C PRO A 217 8.50 10.32 15.67
N LEU A 218 9.55 10.61 14.88
CA LEU A 218 10.93 10.34 15.26
C LEU A 218 11.34 11.14 16.50
N THR A 219 12.09 10.49 17.42
CA THR A 219 12.82 11.15 18.51
C THR A 219 14.34 10.96 18.34
N PRO A 220 15.17 11.87 18.88
CA PRO A 220 16.63 11.70 18.88
C PRO A 220 17.08 10.37 19.51
N GLU A 221 16.39 9.91 20.55
CA GLU A 221 16.69 8.65 21.22
C GLU A 221 16.37 7.45 20.31
N PHE A 222 15.28 7.49 19.54
CA PHE A 222 14.95 6.42 18.61
C PHE A 222 15.89 6.41 17.41
N GLN A 223 16.28 7.58 16.91
CA GLN A 223 17.31 7.73 15.89
C GLN A 223 18.64 7.10 16.32
N ALA A 224 19.05 7.34 17.58
CA ALA A 224 20.26 6.74 18.16
C ALA A 224 20.12 5.22 18.35
N LEU A 225 18.93 4.72 18.69
CA LEU A 225 18.65 3.29 18.79
C LEU A 225 18.89 2.58 17.46
N VAL A 226 18.23 3.04 16.37
CA VAL A 226 18.26 2.31 15.10
C VAL A 226 19.62 2.37 14.39
N THR A 227 20.42 3.40 14.66
CA THR A 227 21.77 3.53 14.10
C THR A 227 22.87 2.94 14.99
N GLY A 228 22.54 2.60 16.23
CA GLY A 228 23.48 2.19 17.28
C GLY A 228 23.84 0.70 17.28
N ASP A 229 24.52 0.28 18.35
CA ASP A 229 25.07 -1.07 18.55
C ASP A 229 24.20 -1.98 19.43
N ARG A 230 22.93 -1.63 19.67
CA ARG A 230 22.07 -2.37 20.60
C ARG A 230 20.79 -2.84 19.92
N GLN A 231 20.60 -4.15 19.87
CA GLN A 231 19.36 -4.82 19.45
C GLN A 231 18.51 -5.14 20.67
N PRO A 232 17.35 -4.48 20.89
CA PRO A 232 16.42 -4.85 21.96
C PRO A 232 15.81 -6.23 21.70
N ILE A 233 15.72 -7.07 22.73
CA ILE A 233 15.22 -8.46 22.61
C ILE A 233 14.08 -8.80 23.58
N ALA A 234 13.75 -7.90 24.50
CA ALA A 234 12.65 -8.07 25.43
C ALA A 234 12.22 -6.73 26.01
N LEU A 235 11.00 -6.67 26.54
CA LEU A 235 10.54 -5.54 27.35
C LEU A 235 11.36 -5.44 28.65
N GLY A 236 11.71 -4.22 29.04
CA GLY A 236 12.34 -3.91 30.33
C GLY A 236 11.34 -3.58 31.44
N MET A 237 10.06 -3.77 31.18
CA MET A 237 8.93 -3.37 32.02
C MET A 237 7.78 -4.35 31.82
N GLU A 238 6.82 -4.35 32.75
CA GLU A 238 5.54 -4.99 32.52
C GLU A 238 4.86 -4.38 31.28
N PRO A 239 4.22 -5.18 30.41
CA PRO A 239 3.57 -4.64 29.23
C PRO A 239 2.47 -3.65 29.64
N PRO A 240 2.53 -2.38 29.18
CA PRO A 240 1.55 -1.36 29.55
C PRO A 240 0.14 -1.73 29.10
N ASP A 241 -0.85 -1.17 29.80
CA ASP A 241 -2.26 -1.30 29.45
C ASP A 241 -2.61 -0.47 28.20
N ASP A 242 -1.97 0.70 28.03
CA ASP A 242 -2.14 1.61 26.89
C ASP A 242 -0.83 1.72 26.06
N PRO A 243 -0.44 0.66 25.32
CA PRO A 243 0.84 0.61 24.62
C PRO A 243 0.98 1.68 23.52
N MET A 244 -0.12 1.99 22.81
CA MET A 244 -0.11 3.03 21.77
C MET A 244 0.15 4.42 22.33
N GLU A 245 -0.57 4.81 23.39
CA GLU A 245 -0.34 6.11 24.04
C GLU A 245 1.12 6.20 24.54
N ARG A 246 1.62 5.11 25.13
CA ARG A 246 3.00 5.04 25.59
C ARG A 246 4.00 5.19 24.45
N TYR A 247 3.75 4.53 23.31
CA TYR A 247 4.63 4.56 22.14
C TYR A 247 4.61 5.93 21.43
N LEU A 248 3.44 6.57 21.35
CA LEU A 248 3.30 7.93 20.81
C LEU A 248 4.03 8.97 21.66
N ALA A 249 3.99 8.83 22.99
CA ALA A 249 4.72 9.71 23.89
C ALA A 249 6.25 9.53 23.78
N ASP A 250 6.72 8.29 23.54
CA ASP A 250 8.13 7.95 23.42
C ASP A 250 8.31 6.61 22.68
N PRO A 251 8.70 6.62 21.38
CA PRO A 251 8.86 5.39 20.62
C PRO A 251 10.02 4.51 21.11
N THR A 252 10.89 5.01 22.00
CA THR A 252 11.93 4.18 22.63
C THR A 252 11.45 3.45 23.87
N ALA A 253 10.26 3.77 24.40
CA ALA A 253 9.82 3.27 25.69
C ALA A 253 9.76 1.74 25.74
N LEU A 254 9.37 1.09 24.64
CA LEU A 254 9.27 -0.38 24.55
C LEU A 254 10.62 -1.05 24.23
N SER A 255 11.68 -0.29 24.01
CA SER A 255 13.00 -0.77 23.55
C SER A 255 14.09 -0.71 24.64
N ARG A 256 13.74 -0.31 25.86
CA ARG A 256 14.68 -0.06 26.99
C ARG A 256 15.08 -1.32 27.78
N GLY A 257 14.55 -2.48 27.41
CA GLY A 257 14.84 -3.74 28.10
C GLY A 257 16.20 -4.34 27.77
N PRO A 258 16.38 -5.64 28.08
CA PRO A 258 17.55 -6.39 27.67
C PRO A 258 17.83 -6.23 26.17
N SER A 259 19.11 -6.10 25.85
CA SER A 259 19.57 -5.94 24.47
C SER A 259 20.82 -6.77 24.22
N GLN A 260 21.04 -7.15 22.97
CA GLN A 260 22.26 -7.78 22.51
C GLN A 260 23.08 -6.81 21.64
N PRO A 261 24.41 -7.00 21.52
CA PRO A 261 25.22 -6.20 20.62
C PRO A 261 24.84 -6.46 19.16
N ILE A 262 24.73 -5.42 18.35
CA ILE A 262 24.62 -5.49 16.88
C ILE A 262 25.63 -4.50 16.29
N SER A 263 26.04 -4.70 15.04
CA SER A 263 26.91 -3.71 14.39
C SER A 263 26.14 -2.40 14.10
N PRO A 264 26.65 -1.23 14.52
CA PRO A 264 26.10 0.06 14.14
C PRO A 264 26.02 0.26 12.64
N ARG A 265 24.98 0.97 12.21
CA ARG A 265 24.70 1.26 10.81
C ARG A 265 24.08 2.64 10.65
N ALA A 266 24.83 3.55 10.05
CA ALA A 266 24.36 4.93 9.86
C ALA A 266 23.24 5.05 8.82
N ASP A 267 23.14 4.09 7.91
CA ASP A 267 22.12 4.03 6.86
C ASP A 267 20.75 3.53 7.35
N ARG A 268 20.65 3.05 8.59
CA ARG A 268 19.37 2.80 9.29
C ARG A 268 18.70 4.06 9.82
N ARG A 269 19.27 5.23 9.55
CA ARG A 269 18.69 6.50 9.99
C ARG A 269 17.25 6.62 9.51
N VAL A 270 16.38 7.13 10.39
CA VAL A 270 15.03 7.49 10.00
C VAL A 270 15.09 8.78 9.18
N ILE A 271 14.34 8.84 8.10
CA ILE A 271 14.31 9.96 7.15
C ILE A 271 13.05 10.79 7.33
N GLY A 272 13.14 12.08 7.01
CA GLY A 272 11.97 12.97 6.99
C GLY A 272 11.31 13.04 5.62
N PRO A 273 10.11 13.65 5.52
CA PRO A 273 9.38 13.83 4.25
C PRO A 273 10.22 14.50 3.15
N ALA A 274 11.01 15.52 3.50
CA ALA A 274 11.86 16.22 2.52
C ALA A 274 12.95 15.31 1.92
N GLU A 275 13.47 14.33 2.68
CA GLU A 275 14.45 13.38 2.17
C GLU A 275 13.78 12.32 1.30
N TYR A 276 12.59 11.85 1.69
CA TYR A 276 11.79 10.95 0.87
C TYR A 276 11.48 11.58 -0.49
N VAL A 277 10.96 12.81 -0.52
CA VAL A 277 10.69 13.56 -1.76
C VAL A 277 11.96 13.76 -2.59
N ARG A 278 13.07 14.15 -1.94
CA ARG A 278 14.34 14.34 -2.65
C ARG A 278 14.84 13.05 -3.31
N ALA A 279 14.74 11.92 -2.63
CA ALA A 279 15.15 10.64 -3.21
C ALA A 279 14.34 10.27 -4.46
N HIS A 280 13.04 10.59 -4.49
CA HIS A 280 12.21 10.40 -5.68
C HIS A 280 12.57 11.38 -6.80
N LEU A 281 12.92 12.63 -6.48
CA LEU A 281 13.42 13.61 -7.46
C LEU A 281 14.77 13.22 -8.05
N ASP A 282 15.63 12.60 -7.24
CA ASP A 282 16.94 12.11 -7.64
C ASP A 282 16.87 10.78 -8.43
N SER A 283 15.71 10.11 -8.44
CA SER A 283 15.51 8.90 -9.24
C SER A 283 15.65 9.19 -10.74
N PRO A 284 16.34 8.32 -11.51
CA PRO A 284 16.52 8.52 -12.94
C PRO A 284 15.31 8.09 -13.78
N THR A 285 14.27 7.47 -13.19
CA THR A 285 13.16 6.90 -13.94
C THR A 285 11.99 7.88 -14.10
N GLN A 286 10.85 7.42 -14.61
CA GLN A 286 9.75 8.30 -15.03
C GLN A 286 8.51 8.14 -14.14
N PRO A 287 7.69 9.20 -14.03
CA PRO A 287 8.05 10.59 -14.34
C PRO A 287 9.12 11.09 -13.35
N PRO A 288 9.89 12.15 -13.68
CA PRO A 288 10.83 12.73 -12.71
C PRO A 288 10.11 13.07 -11.40
N GLY A 289 10.69 12.65 -10.27
CA GLY A 289 10.07 12.86 -8.96
C GLY A 289 8.93 11.89 -8.61
N HIS A 290 8.53 10.98 -9.50
CA HIS A 290 7.43 10.03 -9.27
C HIS A 290 6.14 10.71 -8.79
N GLY A 291 5.89 11.91 -9.35
CA GLY A 291 4.76 12.77 -9.00
C GLY A 291 5.11 13.90 -8.03
N PHE A 292 6.12 13.72 -7.18
CA PHE A 292 6.65 14.81 -6.38
C PHE A 292 7.44 15.81 -7.23
N THR A 293 7.53 17.04 -6.74
CA THR A 293 8.15 18.16 -7.45
C THR A 293 9.06 18.98 -6.53
N GLU A 294 9.90 19.84 -7.11
CA GLU A 294 10.65 20.84 -6.32
C GLU A 294 9.73 21.75 -5.49
N GLN A 295 8.49 21.98 -5.93
CA GLN A 295 7.50 22.73 -5.16
C GLN A 295 7.10 21.99 -3.88
N ASN A 296 7.04 20.65 -3.92
CA ASN A 296 6.79 19.84 -2.72
C ASN A 296 7.91 20.02 -1.68
N LEU A 297 9.18 20.10 -2.11
CA LEU A 297 10.29 20.42 -1.21
C LEU A 297 10.20 21.85 -0.65
N ALA A 298 9.83 22.82 -1.47
CA ALA A 298 9.70 24.21 -1.06
C ALA A 298 8.58 24.42 -0.03
N ASP A 299 7.45 23.73 -0.22
CA ASP A 299 6.27 23.86 0.64
C ASP A 299 6.26 22.89 1.82
N GLY A 300 7.16 21.91 1.83
CA GLY A 300 7.18 20.83 2.83
C GLY A 300 5.97 19.91 2.73
N THR A 301 5.54 19.59 1.50
CA THR A 301 4.35 18.77 1.21
C THR A 301 4.71 17.49 0.47
N THR A 302 3.77 16.56 0.44
CA THR A 302 3.91 15.17 -0.07
C THR A 302 2.65 14.75 -0.85
N TYR A 303 1.85 15.73 -1.27
CA TYR A 303 0.64 15.57 -2.07
C TYR A 303 0.77 16.36 -3.38
N TYR A 304 0.16 15.88 -4.45
CA TYR A 304 0.36 16.44 -5.80
C TYR A 304 -0.76 16.03 -6.77
N CYS A 305 -0.76 16.65 -7.95
CA CYS A 305 -1.57 16.22 -9.09
C CYS A 305 -0.68 15.63 -10.18
N TYR A 306 -1.19 14.61 -10.87
CA TYR A 306 -0.57 14.04 -12.07
C TYR A 306 -1.57 14.06 -13.23
N ASP A 307 -1.15 14.70 -14.33
CA ASP A 307 -2.00 15.07 -15.48
C ASP A 307 -1.49 14.52 -16.82
N ALA A 308 -0.57 13.54 -16.81
CA ALA A 308 0.07 13.07 -18.03
C ALA A 308 -0.85 12.22 -18.93
N VAL A 309 -1.95 11.69 -18.41
CA VAL A 309 -2.96 10.97 -19.18
C VAL A 309 -4.05 11.94 -19.62
N PRO A 310 -4.21 12.21 -20.93
CA PRO A 310 -5.22 13.13 -21.42
C PRO A 310 -6.62 12.80 -20.89
N GLY A 311 -7.36 13.82 -20.46
CA GLY A 311 -8.72 13.65 -19.92
C GLY A 311 -8.80 13.07 -18.51
N LEU A 312 -7.67 12.72 -17.88
CA LEU A 312 -7.61 12.23 -16.51
C LEU A 312 -6.71 13.13 -15.64
N ARG A 313 -7.12 13.36 -14.40
CA ARG A 313 -6.30 13.92 -13.33
C ARG A 313 -6.26 12.91 -12.17
N MET A 314 -5.05 12.48 -11.82
CA MET A 314 -4.80 11.78 -10.56
C MET A 314 -4.44 12.82 -9.50
N ILE A 315 -5.06 12.75 -8.32
CA ILE A 315 -4.71 13.57 -7.16
C ILE A 315 -4.27 12.64 -6.04
N VAL A 316 -3.00 12.76 -5.64
CA VAL A 316 -2.41 11.96 -4.56
C VAL A 316 -2.40 12.82 -3.30
N LEU A 317 -3.01 12.30 -2.24
CA LEU A 317 -3.18 12.95 -0.94
C LEU A 317 -2.24 12.34 0.09
N ASP A 318 -1.69 13.18 0.96
CA ASP A 318 -1.02 12.72 2.17
C ASP A 318 -2.05 12.66 3.30
N SER A 319 -2.47 11.44 3.63
CA SER A 319 -3.43 11.17 4.71
C SER A 319 -2.78 10.88 6.06
N THR A 320 -1.45 11.02 6.19
CA THR A 320 -0.74 10.78 7.44
C THR A 320 -1.01 11.90 8.45
N HIS A 321 -1.14 11.53 9.73
CA HIS A 321 -1.28 12.53 10.79
C HIS A 321 0.11 12.89 11.35
N PRO A 322 0.52 14.17 11.35
CA PRO A 322 1.84 14.59 11.83
C PRO A 322 2.17 14.29 13.31
N ALA A 323 1.18 13.89 14.12
CA ALA A 323 1.37 13.51 15.52
C ALA A 323 1.56 11.99 15.70
N GLY A 324 1.50 11.25 14.61
CA GLY A 324 1.48 9.79 14.61
C GLY A 324 0.08 9.21 14.76
N HIS A 325 0.06 7.97 15.25
CA HIS A 325 -1.02 6.97 15.21
C HIS A 325 -1.09 6.22 13.86
N VAL A 326 -1.80 5.10 13.86
CA VAL A 326 -2.02 4.26 12.68
C VAL A 326 -3.19 4.73 11.81
N THR A 327 -3.90 5.77 12.21
CA THR A 327 -5.05 6.27 11.46
C THR A 327 -4.74 7.64 10.88
N GLY A 328 -5.49 8.05 9.85
CA GLY A 328 -5.24 9.25 9.10
C GLY A 328 -6.15 10.44 9.44
N SER A 329 -5.73 11.62 8.99
CA SER A 329 -6.54 12.83 8.92
C SER A 329 -5.97 13.77 7.85
N ILE A 330 -6.77 14.74 7.37
CA ILE A 330 -6.29 15.78 6.44
C ILE A 330 -6.31 17.14 7.13
N GLY A 331 -5.20 17.88 7.05
CA GLY A 331 -5.12 19.26 7.54
C GLY A 331 -5.84 20.27 6.66
N ALA A 332 -6.27 21.37 7.25
CA ALA A 332 -7.02 22.43 6.58
C ALA A 332 -6.34 22.94 5.30
N ARG A 333 -5.01 23.03 5.27
CA ARG A 333 -4.25 23.49 4.10
C ARG A 333 -4.36 22.54 2.92
N GLN A 334 -4.17 21.25 3.14
CA GLN A 334 -4.30 20.24 2.09
C GLN A 334 -5.76 20.12 1.62
N ARG A 335 -6.72 20.27 2.54
CA ARG A 335 -8.15 20.31 2.19
C ARG A 335 -8.52 21.49 1.30
N ASP A 336 -7.99 22.70 1.55
CA ASP A 336 -8.18 23.85 0.65
C ASP A 336 -7.50 23.63 -0.69
N TRP A 337 -6.26 23.14 -0.67
CA TRP A 337 -5.52 22.78 -1.87
C TRP A 337 -6.30 21.78 -2.73
N LEU A 338 -6.90 20.75 -2.13
CA LEU A 338 -7.71 19.76 -2.84
C LEU A 338 -8.92 20.41 -3.53
N ILE A 339 -9.63 21.31 -2.84
CA ILE A 339 -10.77 22.06 -3.42
C ILE A 339 -10.33 22.84 -4.66
N GLU A 340 -9.18 23.52 -4.61
CA GLU A 340 -8.64 24.25 -5.75
C GLU A 340 -8.27 23.32 -6.91
N ARG A 341 -7.54 22.23 -6.64
CA ARG A 341 -7.11 21.28 -7.67
C ARG A 341 -8.28 20.56 -8.32
N LEU A 342 -9.37 20.33 -7.58
CA LEU A 342 -10.62 19.83 -8.14
C LEU A 342 -11.29 20.89 -9.01
N ALA A 343 -11.44 22.12 -8.54
CA ALA A 343 -12.09 23.20 -9.30
C ALA A 343 -11.41 23.48 -10.67
N GLU A 344 -10.09 23.29 -10.77
CA GLU A 344 -9.33 23.42 -12.01
C GLU A 344 -9.77 22.48 -13.15
N VAL A 345 -10.40 21.35 -12.84
CA VAL A 345 -10.82 20.33 -13.81
C VAL A 345 -12.32 20.04 -13.77
N HIS A 346 -13.09 21.00 -13.25
CA HIS A 346 -14.54 20.95 -13.19
C HIS A 346 -15.14 22.18 -13.83
N SER A 347 -15.88 22.01 -14.92
CA SER A 347 -16.68 23.05 -15.56
C SER A 347 -17.79 23.58 -14.65
N SER A 348 -18.36 22.70 -13.81
CA SER A 348 -19.16 23.05 -12.64
C SER A 348 -19.02 22.06 -11.46
N TYR A 349 -19.30 22.54 -10.26
CA TYR A 349 -19.33 21.76 -9.02
C TYR A 349 -20.26 22.43 -7.99
N LEU A 350 -20.54 21.78 -6.85
CA LEU A 350 -21.38 22.36 -5.79
C LEU A 350 -20.54 23.16 -4.76
N GLY A 351 -20.98 24.37 -4.44
CA GLY A 351 -20.48 25.15 -3.31
C GLY A 351 -20.80 24.48 -1.96
N GLU A 352 -20.23 25.01 -0.88
CA GLU A 352 -20.55 24.54 0.49
C GLU A 352 -22.02 24.76 0.86
N ASP A 353 -22.65 25.78 0.26
CA ASP A 353 -24.06 26.10 0.37
C ASP A 353 -24.96 25.23 -0.53
N GLY A 354 -24.36 24.30 -1.30
CA GLY A 354 -25.05 23.46 -2.27
C GLY A 354 -25.43 24.17 -3.57
N VAL A 355 -25.00 25.42 -3.78
CA VAL A 355 -25.26 26.17 -5.02
C VAL A 355 -24.23 25.78 -6.08
N GLU A 356 -24.67 25.60 -7.33
CA GLU A 356 -23.77 25.31 -8.44
C GLU A 356 -22.81 26.47 -8.71
N VAL A 357 -21.51 26.17 -8.72
CA VAL A 357 -20.43 27.05 -9.15
C VAL A 357 -20.01 26.64 -10.57
N ARG A 358 -19.88 27.61 -11.49
CA ARG A 358 -19.36 27.39 -12.85
C ARG A 358 -18.01 28.09 -13.01
N THR A 359 -17.02 27.39 -13.56
CA THR A 359 -15.62 27.87 -13.63
C THR A 359 -15.16 28.21 -15.04
N GLY A 360 -15.84 27.71 -16.08
CA GLY A 360 -15.37 27.78 -17.47
C GLY A 360 -14.21 26.82 -17.79
N ASN A 361 -13.76 26.01 -16.83
CA ASN A 361 -12.68 25.04 -17.02
C ASN A 361 -13.17 23.83 -17.83
N THR A 362 -12.22 23.10 -18.43
CA THR A 362 -12.49 21.84 -19.13
C THR A 362 -12.55 20.69 -18.13
N ASP A 363 -13.58 19.86 -18.24
CA ASP A 363 -13.76 18.70 -17.39
C ASP A 363 -12.68 17.62 -17.66
N ARG A 364 -12.20 16.99 -16.59
CA ARG A 364 -11.39 15.75 -16.62
C ARG A 364 -11.94 14.77 -15.61
N VAL A 365 -11.79 13.47 -15.89
CA VAL A 365 -12.02 12.43 -14.88
C VAL A 365 -11.03 12.62 -13.74
N VAL A 366 -11.49 12.57 -12.51
CA VAL A 366 -10.62 12.64 -11.32
C VAL A 366 -10.57 11.29 -10.62
N VAL A 367 -9.35 10.83 -10.37
CA VAL A 367 -9.03 9.71 -9.49
C VAL A 367 -8.28 10.26 -8.28
N LEU A 368 -8.75 9.95 -7.08
CA LEU A 368 -8.03 10.24 -5.84
C LEU A 368 -7.20 9.02 -5.43
N ALA A 369 -6.04 9.25 -4.83
CA ALA A 369 -5.24 8.23 -4.18
C ALA A 369 -4.76 8.74 -2.82
N SER A 370 -4.80 7.89 -1.80
CA SER A 370 -4.25 8.17 -0.47
C SER A 370 -3.78 6.87 0.16
N HIS A 371 -3.01 6.95 1.25
CA HIS A 371 -2.65 5.73 1.98
C HIS A 371 -3.83 5.18 2.78
N HIS A 372 -4.31 5.95 3.77
CA HIS A 372 -5.53 5.64 4.52
C HIS A 372 -6.77 5.82 3.64
N GLY A 373 -7.68 4.84 3.66
CA GLY A 373 -9.03 4.96 3.13
C GLY A 373 -9.99 5.60 4.14
N LEU A 374 -11.19 5.98 3.69
CA LEU A 374 -12.20 6.68 4.51
C LEU A 374 -12.49 6.01 5.86
N THR A 375 -12.48 4.68 5.93
CA THR A 375 -12.71 3.90 7.16
C THR A 375 -11.66 4.14 8.25
N MET A 376 -10.48 4.64 7.88
CA MET A 376 -9.35 4.91 8.79
C MET A 376 -9.01 6.41 8.86
N MET A 377 -9.88 7.28 8.36
CA MET A 377 -9.73 8.74 8.45
C MET A 377 -10.41 9.29 9.72
N ASN A 378 -9.93 8.89 10.90
CA ASN A 378 -10.54 9.23 12.20
C ASN A 378 -9.54 9.67 13.27
N ASN A 379 -8.32 10.02 12.87
CA ASN A 379 -7.26 10.34 13.82
C ASN A 379 -7.47 11.71 14.48
N THR A 380 -7.65 11.70 15.80
CA THR A 380 -7.84 12.89 16.64
C THR A 380 -6.69 13.11 17.63
N THR A 381 -5.53 12.48 17.40
CA THR A 381 -4.36 12.64 18.27
C THR A 381 -3.93 14.11 18.30
N GLU A 382 -3.81 14.67 19.49
CA GLU A 382 -3.42 16.08 19.66
C GLU A 382 -2.00 16.30 19.13
N ASN A 383 -1.83 17.36 18.32
CA ASN A 383 -0.52 17.82 17.89
C ASN A 383 -0.23 19.21 18.45
N ALA A 384 0.55 19.31 19.53
CA ALA A 384 0.90 20.61 20.09
C ALA A 384 1.74 21.49 19.12
N ALA A 385 2.33 20.90 18.08
CA ALA A 385 3.16 21.60 17.10
C ALA A 385 2.40 22.01 15.81
N ASP A 386 1.14 21.57 15.64
CA ASP A 386 0.33 21.85 14.46
C ASP A 386 -1.11 22.16 14.89
N ASP A 387 -1.52 23.41 14.70
CA ASP A 387 -2.85 23.90 15.06
C ASP A 387 -3.86 23.82 13.90
N GLU A 388 -3.49 23.20 12.76
CA GLU A 388 -4.42 23.04 11.64
C GLU A 388 -5.65 22.22 12.04
N GLN A 389 -6.83 22.73 11.68
CA GLN A 389 -8.07 21.97 11.77
C GLN A 389 -7.93 20.67 10.97
N ARG A 390 -8.33 19.55 11.59
CA ARG A 390 -8.34 18.22 10.97
C ARG A 390 -9.71 17.90 10.39
N TYR A 391 -9.68 17.24 9.24
CA TYR A 391 -10.83 16.75 8.51
C TYR A 391 -10.79 15.22 8.45
N HIS A 392 -11.94 14.61 8.69
CA HIS A 392 -12.10 13.16 8.84
C HIS A 392 -12.99 12.59 7.74
N ALA A 393 -13.28 11.28 7.81
CA ALA A 393 -14.02 10.54 6.82
C ALA A 393 -15.27 11.25 6.29
N ALA A 394 -16.15 11.70 7.19
CA ALA A 394 -17.41 12.32 6.83
C ALA A 394 -17.22 13.68 6.14
N ASP A 395 -16.25 14.48 6.60
CA ASP A 395 -15.96 15.78 5.98
C ASP A 395 -15.39 15.61 4.56
N LEU A 396 -14.49 14.64 4.41
CA LEU A 396 -13.85 14.34 3.13
C LEU A 396 -14.84 13.74 2.13
N GLU A 397 -15.70 12.81 2.55
CA GLU A 397 -16.76 12.29 1.69
C GLU A 397 -17.73 13.40 1.25
N ALA A 398 -18.15 14.27 2.18
CA ALA A 398 -19.01 15.41 1.87
C ALA A 398 -18.33 16.40 0.90
N LEU A 399 -17.02 16.65 1.07
CA LEU A 399 -16.23 17.44 0.14
C LEU A 399 -16.22 16.81 -1.25
N VAL A 400 -15.87 15.52 -1.36
CA VAL A 400 -15.76 14.83 -2.66
C VAL A 400 -17.12 14.77 -3.37
N HIS A 401 -18.23 14.58 -2.66
CA HIS A 401 -19.57 14.58 -3.26
C HIS A 401 -19.96 15.89 -3.95
N ARG A 402 -19.30 17.00 -3.62
CA ARG A 402 -19.52 18.29 -4.31
C ARG A 402 -18.92 18.33 -5.71
N PHE A 403 -17.95 17.46 -5.99
CA PHE A 403 -17.15 17.46 -7.23
C PHE A 403 -17.52 16.26 -8.10
N GLY A 404 -18.37 16.51 -9.09
CA GLY A 404 -19.01 15.45 -9.87
C GLY A 404 -18.11 14.67 -10.82
N ASN A 405 -16.88 15.10 -11.06
CA ASN A 405 -15.92 14.41 -11.91
C ASN A 405 -15.01 13.45 -11.13
N VAL A 406 -15.11 13.40 -9.78
CA VAL A 406 -14.44 12.37 -8.98
C VAL A 406 -15.21 11.07 -9.10
N VAL A 407 -14.57 10.04 -9.65
CA VAL A 407 -15.21 8.76 -9.96
C VAL A 407 -14.62 7.58 -9.19
N LEU A 408 -13.41 7.75 -8.66
CA LEU A 408 -12.63 6.70 -8.02
C LEU A 408 -11.73 7.30 -6.94
N TRP A 409 -11.65 6.63 -5.78
CA TRP A 409 -10.70 6.88 -4.71
C TRP A 409 -10.00 5.57 -4.36
N LEU A 410 -8.69 5.52 -4.55
CA LEU A 410 -7.82 4.38 -4.26
C LEU A 410 -7.13 4.54 -2.91
N ALA A 411 -7.09 3.48 -2.12
CA ALA A 411 -6.32 3.45 -0.89
C ALA A 411 -5.73 2.06 -0.58
N GLY A 412 -4.78 2.04 0.37
CA GLY A 412 -4.11 0.86 0.91
C GLY A 412 -4.43 0.69 2.39
N HIS A 413 -3.39 0.54 3.22
CA HIS A 413 -3.39 0.59 4.70
C HIS A 413 -4.09 -0.58 5.42
N GLU A 414 -5.29 -0.97 4.96
CA GLU A 414 -6.11 -1.98 5.64
C GLU A 414 -5.76 -3.42 5.20
N HIS A 415 -4.78 -3.57 4.32
CA HIS A 415 -4.26 -4.86 3.83
C HIS A 415 -5.36 -5.81 3.31
N ARG A 416 -6.45 -5.26 2.75
CA ARG A 416 -7.58 -6.04 2.23
C ARG A 416 -8.12 -5.47 0.93
N ASN A 417 -8.68 -6.36 0.11
CA ASN A 417 -9.44 -5.95 -1.07
C ASN A 417 -10.87 -5.58 -0.67
N SER A 418 -11.30 -4.36 -1.00
CA SER A 418 -12.67 -3.89 -0.79
C SER A 418 -13.08 -2.90 -1.87
N VAL A 419 -14.33 -2.97 -2.34
CA VAL A 419 -14.89 -2.02 -3.31
C VAL A 419 -16.26 -1.54 -2.84
N VAL A 420 -16.31 -0.28 -2.41
CA VAL A 420 -17.50 0.36 -1.83
C VAL A 420 -17.98 1.51 -2.71
N ALA A 421 -19.27 1.55 -2.99
CA ALA A 421 -19.90 2.68 -3.65
C ALA A 421 -20.23 3.78 -2.64
N HIS A 422 -19.88 5.03 -2.96
CA HIS A 422 -20.27 6.23 -2.21
C HIS A 422 -21.25 7.05 -3.05
N PRO A 423 -22.57 6.77 -2.97
CA PRO A 423 -23.57 7.39 -3.83
C PRO A 423 -23.88 8.82 -3.44
N ARG A 424 -24.19 9.64 -4.44
CA ARG A 424 -24.82 10.96 -4.32
C ARG A 424 -25.95 11.09 -5.34
N ALA A 425 -26.71 12.17 -5.28
CA ALA A 425 -27.70 12.46 -6.30
C ALA A 425 -27.04 12.55 -7.70
N GLY A 426 -27.43 11.67 -8.62
CA GLY A 426 -26.95 11.66 -10.00
C GLY A 426 -25.55 11.08 -10.21
N GLY A 427 -25.00 10.32 -9.25
CA GLY A 427 -23.72 9.62 -9.41
C GLY A 427 -23.07 9.27 -8.08
N GLY A 428 -21.75 9.44 -7.99
CA GLY A 428 -20.95 9.13 -6.81
C GLY A 428 -19.53 8.76 -7.22
N PHE A 429 -18.79 8.15 -6.31
CA PHE A 429 -17.47 7.59 -6.60
C PHE A 429 -17.34 6.19 -5.99
N TRP A 430 -16.42 5.41 -6.55
CA TRP A 430 -16.01 4.13 -5.98
C TRP A 430 -14.82 4.35 -5.05
N HIS A 431 -14.87 3.81 -3.84
CA HIS A 431 -13.74 3.72 -2.93
C HIS A 431 -13.20 2.30 -2.96
N VAL A 432 -11.93 2.16 -3.35
CA VAL A 432 -11.29 0.87 -3.62
C VAL A 432 -10.06 0.72 -2.73
N LEU A 433 -10.07 -0.34 -1.93
CA LEU A 433 -8.93 -0.82 -1.17
C LEU A 433 -8.28 -1.99 -1.91
N THR A 434 -6.95 -2.00 -1.93
CA THR A 434 -6.15 -3.11 -2.44
C THR A 434 -5.32 -3.69 -1.30
N SER A 435 -5.23 -5.02 -1.25
CA SER A 435 -4.39 -5.71 -0.27
C SER A 435 -2.91 -5.38 -0.44
N GLY A 436 -2.18 -5.29 0.67
CA GLY A 436 -0.74 -5.09 0.67
C GLY A 436 0.05 -6.25 0.08
N LEU A 437 1.25 -5.97 -0.43
CA LEU A 437 2.18 -7.02 -0.85
C LEU A 437 2.86 -7.74 0.33
N CYS A 438 2.93 -7.13 1.51
CA CYS A 438 3.54 -7.73 2.69
C CYS A 438 2.76 -8.90 3.32
N GLU A 439 1.48 -9.07 2.97
CA GLU A 439 0.57 -10.05 3.58
C GLU A 439 -0.41 -10.62 2.56
N TRP A 440 -1.08 -11.73 2.94
CA TRP A 440 -2.06 -12.37 2.07
C TRP A 440 -3.19 -11.40 1.68
N PRO A 441 -3.60 -11.34 0.39
CA PRO A 441 -3.20 -12.20 -0.73
C PRO A 441 -1.95 -11.81 -1.53
N ALA A 442 -1.20 -10.77 -1.14
CA ALA A 442 -0.03 -10.28 -1.86
C ALA A 442 -0.31 -9.97 -3.34
N GLN A 443 -1.41 -9.24 -3.57
CA GLN A 443 -1.92 -8.91 -4.91
C GLN A 443 -1.74 -7.44 -5.26
N THR A 444 -1.68 -7.15 -6.56
CA THR A 444 -1.81 -5.80 -7.12
C THR A 444 -3.13 -5.71 -7.90
N ARG A 445 -3.54 -4.50 -8.30
CA ARG A 445 -4.84 -4.30 -8.98
C ARG A 445 -4.68 -3.49 -10.26
N SER A 446 -5.09 -4.04 -11.40
CA SER A 446 -5.25 -3.28 -12.64
C SER A 446 -6.59 -2.56 -12.64
N LEU A 447 -6.59 -1.31 -13.08
CA LEU A 447 -7.77 -0.48 -13.26
C LEU A 447 -7.78 0.09 -14.67
N GLU A 448 -8.86 -0.11 -15.40
CA GLU A 448 -9.07 0.44 -16.73
C GLU A 448 -10.35 1.27 -16.76
N ILE A 449 -10.22 2.55 -17.09
CA ILE A 449 -11.34 3.48 -17.26
C ILE A 449 -11.68 3.54 -18.75
N SER A 450 -12.95 3.30 -19.06
CA SER A 450 -13.48 3.37 -20.42
C SER A 450 -14.74 4.21 -20.49
N LEU A 451 -15.06 4.71 -21.69
CA LEU A 451 -16.24 5.53 -21.97
C LEU A 451 -17.19 4.79 -22.91
N PRO A 452 -18.12 3.99 -22.38
CA PRO A 452 -19.18 3.36 -23.16
C PRO A 452 -20.05 4.37 -23.92
N GLU A 453 -20.73 3.87 -24.96
CA GLU A 453 -21.77 4.65 -25.63
C GLU A 453 -22.93 4.97 -24.67
N PRO A 454 -23.57 6.15 -24.80
CA PRO A 454 -24.63 6.53 -23.90
C PRO A 454 -25.86 5.66 -24.14
N ASP A 455 -26.57 5.36 -23.07
CA ASP A 455 -27.89 4.74 -23.13
C ASP A 455 -28.99 5.83 -23.04
N SER A 456 -30.26 5.41 -23.00
CA SER A 456 -31.40 6.32 -22.87
C SER A 456 -31.45 7.08 -21.54
N THR A 457 -30.62 6.71 -20.56
CA THR A 457 -30.54 7.32 -19.23
C THR A 457 -29.32 8.25 -19.07
N GLY A 458 -28.44 8.32 -20.07
CA GLY A 458 -27.36 9.29 -20.17
C GLY A 458 -25.98 8.65 -20.29
N HIS A 459 -24.96 9.35 -19.81
CA HIS A 459 -23.56 8.93 -19.93
C HIS A 459 -23.10 8.15 -18.68
N LEU A 460 -22.15 7.24 -18.87
CA LEU A 460 -21.46 6.54 -17.80
C LEU A 460 -19.98 6.33 -18.15
N LEU A 461 -19.16 6.12 -17.13
CA LEU A 461 -17.87 5.47 -17.25
C LEU A 461 -17.99 4.04 -16.73
N ALA A 462 -17.19 3.14 -17.29
CA ALA A 462 -16.96 1.81 -16.74
C ALA A 462 -15.50 1.71 -16.30
N ILE A 463 -15.30 1.35 -15.04
CA ILE A 463 -13.98 1.12 -14.43
C ILE A 463 -13.82 -0.37 -14.23
N ARG A 464 -13.06 -1.02 -15.11
CA ARG A 464 -12.73 -2.44 -14.98
C ARG A 464 -11.60 -2.61 -13.97
N SER A 465 -11.90 -3.28 -12.87
CA SER A 465 -10.95 -3.71 -11.85
C SER A 465 -10.61 -5.18 -12.06
N THR A 466 -9.31 -5.51 -12.07
CA THR A 466 -8.82 -6.89 -12.17
C THR A 466 -7.69 -7.11 -11.17
N MET A 467 -7.79 -8.16 -10.34
CA MET A 467 -6.68 -8.54 -9.45
C MET A 467 -5.54 -9.17 -10.24
N ILE A 468 -4.31 -8.93 -9.79
CA ILE A 468 -3.10 -9.47 -10.38
C ILE A 468 -2.32 -10.19 -9.28
N ASP A 469 -2.07 -11.47 -9.50
CA ASP A 469 -1.10 -12.24 -8.73
C ASP A 469 0.28 -12.16 -9.41
N HIS A 470 1.34 -12.13 -8.60
CA HIS A 470 2.68 -12.31 -9.13
C HIS A 470 2.83 -13.71 -9.75
N ALA A 471 3.60 -13.81 -10.83
CA ALA A 471 3.70 -14.96 -11.72
C ALA A 471 4.42 -16.18 -11.13
N ALA A 472 4.86 -16.08 -9.88
CA ALA A 472 5.44 -17.21 -9.15
C ALA A 472 4.50 -18.43 -9.16
N PRO A 473 5.06 -19.65 -9.19
CA PRO A 473 4.30 -20.90 -9.09
C PRO A 473 3.28 -20.88 -7.93
N ALA A 474 2.12 -21.50 -8.14
CA ALA A 474 1.09 -21.58 -7.09
C ALA A 474 1.57 -22.38 -5.87
N VAL A 475 2.34 -23.44 -6.13
CA VAL A 475 3.02 -24.26 -5.13
C VAL A 475 4.51 -23.92 -5.21
N PRO A 476 5.17 -23.57 -4.09
CA PRO A 476 6.60 -23.29 -4.10
C PRO A 476 7.44 -24.50 -4.55
N GLY A 477 8.45 -24.25 -5.40
CA GLY A 477 9.39 -25.26 -5.87
C GLY A 477 10.57 -25.50 -4.91
N PRO A 478 11.39 -26.55 -5.16
CA PRO A 478 12.52 -26.90 -4.32
C PRO A 478 13.82 -26.16 -4.68
N ASP A 479 13.87 -25.42 -5.79
CA ASP A 479 15.10 -24.79 -6.28
C ASP A 479 15.45 -23.52 -5.47
N LEU A 480 14.45 -22.93 -4.81
CA LEU A 480 14.57 -21.72 -3.99
C LEU A 480 15.18 -20.55 -4.78
N ASP A 481 14.80 -20.44 -6.04
CA ASP A 481 15.05 -19.25 -6.86
C ASP A 481 14.11 -18.09 -6.47
N LEU A 482 14.22 -16.96 -7.16
CA LEU A 482 13.39 -15.78 -6.86
C LEU A 482 11.88 -16.09 -6.92
N TRP A 483 11.44 -16.91 -7.87
CA TRP A 483 10.03 -17.25 -8.03
C TRP A 483 9.56 -18.21 -6.95
N ASP A 484 10.37 -19.20 -6.59
CA ASP A 484 10.08 -20.10 -5.47
C ASP A 484 10.00 -19.34 -4.13
N LEU A 485 10.92 -18.40 -3.89
CA LEU A 485 10.90 -17.56 -2.69
C LEU A 485 9.65 -16.66 -2.63
N ALA A 486 9.24 -16.08 -3.76
CA ALA A 486 7.99 -15.32 -3.84
C ALA A 486 6.76 -16.22 -3.63
N ALA A 487 6.77 -17.47 -4.13
CA ALA A 487 5.71 -18.44 -3.86
C ALA A 487 5.64 -18.80 -2.37
N TRP A 488 6.79 -19.03 -1.73
CA TRP A 488 6.88 -19.26 -0.28
C TRP A 488 6.36 -18.07 0.53
N HIS A 489 6.72 -16.84 0.14
CA HIS A 489 6.20 -15.64 0.78
C HIS A 489 4.67 -15.66 0.84
N ARG A 490 4.04 -15.89 -0.33
CA ARG A 490 2.58 -15.91 -0.47
C ARG A 490 1.93 -17.02 0.34
N GLU A 491 2.46 -18.24 0.30
CA GLU A 491 1.90 -19.37 1.05
C GLU A 491 2.03 -19.19 2.58
N LEU A 492 3.20 -18.74 3.05
CA LEU A 492 3.41 -18.43 4.47
C LEU A 492 2.47 -17.30 4.93
N SER A 493 2.28 -16.26 4.10
CA SER A 493 1.37 -15.15 4.40
C SER A 493 -0.10 -15.59 4.51
N TYR A 494 -0.55 -16.57 3.72
CA TYR A 494 -1.91 -17.13 3.82
C TYR A 494 -2.16 -17.73 5.21
N ASN A 495 -1.13 -18.42 5.72
CA ASN A 495 -1.18 -19.18 6.96
C ASN A 495 -0.85 -18.34 8.21
N GLU A 496 -0.40 -17.09 8.06
CA GLU A 496 -0.12 -16.17 9.16
C GLU A 496 -1.43 -15.67 9.82
N PRO A 497 -1.74 -16.05 11.07
CA PRO A 497 -3.04 -15.76 11.67
C PRO A 497 -3.18 -14.31 12.19
N THR A 498 -2.09 -13.54 12.32
CA THR A 498 -2.11 -12.18 12.88
C THR A 498 -2.09 -11.06 11.84
N ARG A 499 -2.33 -11.40 10.57
CA ARG A 499 -2.38 -10.45 9.45
C ARG A 499 -3.40 -9.31 9.66
N VAL A 500 -3.02 -8.10 9.24
CA VAL A 500 -3.80 -6.85 9.42
C VAL A 500 -5.16 -6.94 8.73
N GLY A 501 -5.18 -7.39 7.47
CA GLY A 501 -6.41 -7.53 6.69
C GLY A 501 -7.34 -8.64 7.17
N GLY A 502 -6.92 -9.41 8.19
CA GLY A 502 -7.69 -10.48 8.78
C GLY A 502 -7.93 -11.69 7.86
N PRO A 503 -8.77 -12.65 8.29
CA PRO A 503 -8.98 -13.88 7.54
C PRO A 503 -9.63 -13.70 6.16
N HIS A 504 -10.27 -12.55 5.93
CA HIS A 504 -11.01 -12.22 4.72
C HIS A 504 -10.32 -11.16 3.86
N SER A 505 -9.01 -10.94 4.04
CA SER A 505 -8.24 -9.92 3.32
C SER A 505 -8.31 -10.02 1.79
N ALA A 506 -8.58 -11.21 1.25
CA ALA A 506 -8.76 -11.41 -0.19
C ALA A 506 -9.99 -10.67 -0.77
N GLY A 507 -10.93 -10.24 0.07
CA GLY A 507 -12.20 -9.62 -0.33
C GLY A 507 -13.25 -10.63 -0.78
N THR A 508 -14.46 -10.14 -1.04
CA THR A 508 -15.51 -10.91 -1.72
C THR A 508 -15.30 -10.89 -3.23
N PRO A 509 -15.99 -11.74 -4.02
CA PRO A 509 -15.95 -11.63 -5.48
C PRO A 509 -16.27 -10.23 -6.02
N ALA A 510 -17.15 -9.49 -5.34
CA ALA A 510 -17.54 -8.13 -5.71
C ALA A 510 -16.46 -7.07 -5.44
N ASP A 511 -15.42 -7.42 -4.68
CA ASP A 511 -14.28 -6.56 -4.33
C ASP A 511 -13.04 -6.80 -5.24
N ARG A 512 -13.11 -7.82 -6.11
CA ARG A 512 -11.97 -8.33 -6.89
C ARG A 512 -12.11 -7.94 -8.37
N ASN A 513 -12.59 -8.86 -9.19
CA ASN A 513 -12.82 -8.63 -10.61
C ASN A 513 -14.21 -8.04 -10.81
N ALA A 514 -14.26 -6.74 -11.13
CA ALA A 514 -15.53 -6.03 -11.23
C ALA A 514 -15.49 -4.93 -12.28
N ASP A 515 -16.61 -4.75 -12.99
CA ASP A 515 -16.85 -3.62 -13.89
C ASP A 515 -17.71 -2.60 -13.14
N LEU A 516 -17.08 -1.54 -12.65
CA LEU A 516 -17.69 -0.54 -11.77
C LEU A 516 -18.30 0.60 -12.60
N LEU A 517 -19.62 0.78 -12.52
CA LEU A 517 -20.32 1.79 -13.31
C LEU A 517 -20.42 3.12 -12.56
N VAL A 518 -20.18 4.23 -13.26
CA VAL A 518 -20.28 5.58 -12.68
C VAL A 518 -21.03 6.50 -13.65
N PRO A 519 -22.22 7.02 -13.29
CA PRO A 519 -22.86 8.06 -14.08
C PRO A 519 -22.01 9.33 -14.11
N ILE A 520 -21.89 9.94 -15.29
CA ILE A 520 -21.12 11.18 -15.48
C ILE A 520 -21.96 12.26 -16.14
N SER A 521 -21.55 13.53 -15.97
CA SER A 521 -22.24 14.65 -16.60
C SER A 521 -22.07 14.63 -18.12
N PRO A 522 -23.02 15.20 -18.89
CA PRO A 522 -22.85 15.38 -20.33
C PRO A 522 -21.62 16.24 -20.71
N ALA A 523 -21.25 17.20 -19.86
CA ALA A 523 -20.09 18.05 -20.07
C ALA A 523 -18.77 17.26 -19.96
N LEU A 524 -18.63 16.43 -18.91
CA LEU A 524 -17.51 15.52 -18.78
C LEU A 524 -17.47 14.54 -19.95
N ALA A 525 -18.59 13.90 -20.29
CA ALA A 525 -18.65 12.96 -21.41
C ALA A 525 -18.21 13.59 -22.75
N ALA A 526 -18.62 14.84 -23.02
CA ALA A 526 -18.20 15.56 -24.22
C ALA A 526 -16.69 15.87 -24.23
N ALA A 527 -16.13 16.29 -23.09
CA ALA A 527 -14.69 16.54 -22.96
C ALA A 527 -13.88 15.24 -23.19
N LEU A 528 -14.33 14.11 -22.64
CA LEU A 528 -13.65 12.83 -22.80
C LEU A 528 -13.74 12.29 -24.22
N ARG A 529 -14.86 12.47 -24.93
CA ARG A 529 -14.96 12.10 -26.36
C ARG A 529 -13.96 12.89 -27.20
N ALA A 530 -13.84 14.19 -26.95
CA ALA A 530 -12.86 15.02 -27.66
C ALA A 530 -11.41 14.56 -27.45
N VAL A 531 -11.10 13.95 -26.29
CA VAL A 531 -9.78 13.38 -26.01
C VAL A 531 -9.58 12.04 -26.73
N VAL A 532 -10.58 11.18 -26.72
CA VAL A 532 -10.49 9.84 -27.29
C VAL A 532 -10.53 9.84 -28.83
N ASP A 533 -11.22 10.80 -29.42
CA ASP A 533 -11.33 10.95 -30.88
C ASP A 533 -10.12 11.67 -31.51
N ALA A 534 -9.21 12.22 -30.69
CA ALA A 534 -8.00 12.93 -31.11
C ALA A 534 -6.80 11.98 -31.22
#